data_AF-A0A811Z5R2-F1
#
_entry.id   AF-A0A811Z5R2-F1
#
_cell.length_a   1.000
_cell.length_b   1.000
_cell.length_c   1.000
_cell.angle_alpha   90.00
_cell.angle_beta   90.00
_cell.angle_gamma   90.00
#
_symmetry.space_group_name_H-M   'P 1'
#
loop_
_entity.id
_entity.type
_entity.pdbx_description
1 polymer ?
#
loop_
_entity_poly.entity_id
_entity_poly.type
_entity_poly.pdbx_seq_one_letter_code
_entity_poly.pdbx_strand_id
1 'polypeptide(L)'
;MCTKDNPQSRKLLIQERPSKVGTLGINVQRAWKRGWQKKGAVPFLGTFLTDLLMLDTAMEEYLEENEINHQKKNKEYRVMTEIMLLQVAADHYNIEPKHPFKAWFQSGKWLSEEESYILSCQLEPRS
;
A
#
# COMPACT_ATOMS: atom_id res chain seq x y z
N MET A 1 -14.72 -23.51 -28.55
CA MET A 1 -13.84 -24.52 -27.91
C MET A 1 -13.01 -23.79 -26.88
N CYS A 2 -13.22 -24.12 -25.61
CA CYS A 2 -12.60 -23.46 -24.46
C CYS A 2 -11.14 -23.91 -24.36
N THR A 3 -10.17 -23.03 -24.64
CA THR A 3 -8.74 -23.35 -24.51
C THR A 3 -8.17 -22.69 -23.27
N LYS A 4 -8.10 -23.51 -22.22
CA LYS A 4 -7.21 -23.48 -21.04
C LYS A 4 -6.59 -22.13 -20.72
N ASP A 5 -7.11 -21.54 -19.64
CA ASP A 5 -6.45 -20.48 -18.88
C ASP A 5 -5.02 -20.87 -18.54
N ASN A 6 -4.06 -20.06 -18.98
CA ASN A 6 -2.70 -20.10 -18.47
C ASN A 6 -2.56 -19.00 -17.40
N PRO A 7 -2.72 -19.33 -16.09
CA PRO A 7 -2.59 -18.37 -15.00
C PRO A 7 -1.14 -17.87 -14.80
N GLN A 8 -0.16 -18.33 -15.59
CA GLN A 8 1.24 -17.95 -15.43
C GLN A 8 1.60 -16.59 -16.04
N SER A 9 0.90 -16.11 -17.08
CA SER A 9 1.28 -14.85 -17.75
C SER A 9 1.02 -13.60 -16.90
N ARG A 10 0.05 -13.64 -15.97
CA ARG A 10 -0.21 -12.53 -15.03
C ARG A 10 0.69 -12.56 -13.79
N LYS A 11 1.27 -13.71 -13.44
CA LYS A 11 2.23 -13.82 -12.32
C LYS A 11 3.59 -13.18 -12.61
N LEU A 12 3.91 -12.91 -13.88
CA LEU A 12 5.18 -12.28 -14.25
C LEU A 12 5.22 -10.76 -14.04
N LEU A 13 4.06 -10.10 -13.88
CA LEU A 13 3.98 -8.67 -13.59
C LEU A 13 3.97 -8.34 -12.10
N ILE A 14 3.83 -9.36 -11.24
CA ILE A 14 4.11 -9.26 -9.82
C ILE A 14 5.48 -9.90 -9.63
N GLN A 15 6.53 -9.13 -9.87
CA GLN A 15 7.85 -9.48 -9.35
C GLN A 15 7.72 -9.44 -7.82
N GLU A 16 7.31 -10.57 -7.22
CA GLU A 16 7.47 -10.85 -5.80
C GLU A 16 8.96 -10.76 -5.50
N ARG A 17 9.43 -9.56 -5.19
CA ARG A 17 10.73 -9.40 -4.55
C ARG A 17 10.59 -10.08 -3.19
N PRO A 18 11.44 -11.07 -2.87
CA PRO A 18 11.52 -11.55 -1.51
C PRO A 18 11.90 -10.36 -0.63
N SER A 19 10.97 -9.98 0.24
CA SER A 19 11.12 -8.91 1.21
C SER A 19 12.27 -9.28 2.15
N LYS A 20 13.47 -8.78 1.86
CA LYS A 20 14.62 -8.80 2.77
C LYS A 20 14.38 -7.76 3.88
N VAL A 21 13.38 -8.01 4.72
CA VAL A 21 13.02 -7.12 5.84
C VAL A 21 13.35 -7.83 7.14
N GLY A 22 14.46 -7.42 7.73
CA GLY A 22 14.83 -7.77 9.09
C GLY A 22 15.75 -6.71 9.70
N THR A 23 16.80 -6.31 8.98
CA THR A 23 17.82 -5.43 9.58
C THR A 23 18.25 -4.26 8.69
N LEU A 24 18.14 -4.38 7.36
CA LEU A 24 18.49 -3.29 6.43
C LEU A 24 17.37 -2.22 6.30
N GLY A 25 16.11 -2.61 6.54
CA GLY A 25 14.94 -1.72 6.46
C GLY A 25 14.94 -0.61 7.51
N ILE A 26 15.48 -0.86 8.71
CA ILE A 26 15.41 0.10 9.83
C ILE A 26 16.32 1.32 9.60
N ASN A 27 17.47 1.13 8.93
CA ASN A 27 18.39 2.22 8.59
C ASN A 27 17.90 3.03 7.37
N VAL A 28 17.33 2.36 6.37
CA VAL A 28 16.69 3.03 5.21
C VAL A 28 15.44 3.79 5.64
N GLN A 29 14.58 3.20 6.49
CA GLN A 29 13.43 3.88 7.10
C GLN A 29 13.87 5.11 7.91
N ARG A 30 14.94 5.05 8.72
CA ARG A 30 15.39 6.22 9.49
C ARG A 30 15.99 7.34 8.64
N ALA A 31 16.64 7.02 7.51
CA ALA A 31 17.12 8.02 6.56
C ALA A 31 15.95 8.61 5.75
N TRP A 32 14.99 7.79 5.33
CA TRP A 32 13.77 8.22 4.62
C TRP A 32 12.83 9.05 5.49
N LYS A 33 12.61 8.66 6.75
CA LYS A 33 11.81 9.44 7.72
C LYS A 33 12.34 10.86 7.89
N ARG A 34 13.66 11.06 7.91
CA ARG A 34 14.28 12.40 7.99
C ARG A 34 14.08 13.23 6.72
N GLY A 35 13.97 12.59 5.55
CA GLY A 35 13.75 13.26 4.27
C GLY A 35 12.31 13.77 4.11
N TRP A 36 11.32 12.98 4.52
CA TRP A 36 9.89 13.34 4.41
C TRP A 36 9.44 14.39 5.43
N GLN A 37 10.11 14.51 6.57
CA GLN A 37 9.84 15.64 7.48
C GLN A 37 10.14 17.01 6.84
N LYS A 38 10.92 17.05 5.73
CA LYS A 38 11.24 18.27 4.98
C LYS A 38 10.54 18.38 3.62
N LYS A 39 9.90 17.32 3.14
CA LYS A 39 9.26 17.24 1.81
C LYS A 39 7.96 16.45 1.96
N GLY A 40 6.87 16.92 1.36
CA GLY A 40 5.61 16.19 1.33
C GLY A 40 5.77 14.71 1.01
N ALA A 41 5.00 13.84 1.68
CA ALA A 41 5.01 12.41 1.44
C ALA A 41 3.59 11.81 1.48
N VAL A 42 3.27 10.96 0.51
CA VAL A 42 2.07 10.10 0.52
C VAL A 42 2.54 8.64 0.41
N PRO A 43 2.47 7.86 1.50
CA PRO A 43 2.89 6.45 1.47
C PRO A 43 1.81 5.54 0.88
N PHE A 44 2.22 4.32 0.50
CA PHE A 44 1.25 3.26 0.20
C PHE A 44 0.63 2.74 1.50
N LEU A 45 -0.65 3.03 1.72
CA LEU A 45 -1.35 2.68 2.95
C LEU A 45 -1.40 1.16 3.21
N GLY A 46 -1.40 0.35 2.14
CA GLY A 46 -1.47 -1.10 2.24
C GLY A 46 -0.36 -1.71 3.11
N THR A 47 0.85 -1.13 3.11
CA THR A 47 1.95 -1.60 3.97
C THR A 47 1.59 -1.51 5.46
N PHE A 48 1.01 -0.40 5.90
CA PHE A 48 0.60 -0.23 7.30
C PHE A 48 -0.61 -1.10 7.65
N LEU A 49 -1.55 -1.27 6.72
CA LEU A 49 -2.71 -2.15 6.92
C LEU A 49 -2.27 -3.61 7.08
N THR A 50 -1.29 -4.06 6.30
CA THR A 50 -0.69 -5.39 6.47
C THR A 50 -0.02 -5.53 7.83
N ASP A 51 0.76 -4.55 8.29
CA ASP A 51 1.40 -4.58 9.60
C ASP A 51 0.36 -4.64 10.74
N LEU A 52 -0.70 -3.82 10.66
CA LEU A 52 -1.81 -3.84 11.63
C LEU A 52 -2.55 -5.18 11.64
N LEU A 53 -2.84 -5.74 10.46
CA LEU A 53 -3.47 -7.06 10.35
C LEU A 53 -2.60 -8.16 10.94
N MET A 54 -1.28 -8.11 10.72
CA MET A 54 -0.34 -9.04 11.32
C MET A 54 -0.33 -8.92 12.85
N LEU A 55 -0.39 -7.71 13.40
CA LEU A 55 -0.49 -7.50 14.85
C LEU A 55 -1.81 -8.02 15.41
N ASP A 56 -2.91 -7.78 14.71
CA ASP A 56 -4.24 -8.21 15.13
C ASP A 56 -4.35 -9.73 15.20
N THR A 57 -3.84 -10.41 14.17
CA THR A 57 -3.87 -11.88 14.05
C THR A 57 -2.84 -12.59 14.92
N ALA A 58 -1.70 -11.96 15.22
CA ALA A 58 -0.62 -12.60 16.00
C ALA A 58 -0.72 -12.37 17.51
N MET A 59 -1.59 -11.46 17.97
CA MET A 59 -1.67 -11.08 19.39
C MET A 59 -3.13 -10.94 19.84
N GLU A 60 -3.47 -11.57 20.95
CA GLU A 60 -4.78 -11.43 21.60
C GLU A 60 -4.95 -10.05 22.23
N GLU A 61 -6.19 -9.58 22.31
CA GLU A 61 -6.51 -8.29 22.95
C GLU A 61 -6.39 -8.33 24.48
N TYR A 62 -6.68 -9.49 25.08
CA TYR A 62 -6.62 -9.72 26.51
C TYR A 62 -5.72 -10.90 26.84
N LEU A 63 -5.04 -10.83 27.98
CA LEU A 63 -4.27 -11.93 28.56
C LEU A 63 -5.18 -12.85 29.39
N GLU A 64 -4.65 -13.97 29.88
CA GLU A 64 -5.43 -15.00 30.61
C GLU A 64 -6.18 -14.46 31.83
N GLU A 65 -5.70 -13.37 32.44
CA GLU A 65 -6.34 -12.71 33.59
C GLU A 65 -7.32 -11.59 33.19
N ASN A 66 -7.75 -11.55 31.93
CA ASN A 66 -8.60 -10.48 31.36
C ASN A 66 -7.95 -9.07 31.43
N GLU A 67 -6.62 -9.03 31.54
CA GLU A 67 -5.83 -7.80 31.45
C GLU A 67 -5.62 -7.42 29.99
N ILE A 68 -5.68 -6.12 29.66
CA ILE A 68 -5.41 -5.63 28.31
C ILE A 68 -3.97 -5.97 27.92
N ASN A 69 -3.78 -6.52 26.73
CA ASN A 69 -2.46 -6.78 26.17
C ASN A 69 -1.77 -5.46 25.76
N HIS A 70 -1.11 -4.81 26.72
CA HIS A 70 -0.37 -3.56 26.51
C HIS A 70 0.72 -3.69 25.44
N GLN A 71 1.29 -4.88 25.23
CA GLN A 71 2.27 -5.10 24.17
C GLN A 71 1.63 -4.98 22.78
N LYS A 72 0.42 -5.53 22.57
CA LYS A 72 -0.34 -5.37 21.32
C LYS A 72 -0.64 -3.89 21.09
N LYS A 73 -1.25 -3.22 22.08
CA LYS A 73 -1.62 -1.80 22.00
C LYS A 73 -0.42 -0.90 21.72
N ASN A 74 0.72 -1.16 22.34
CA ASN A 74 1.95 -0.39 22.09
C ASN A 74 2.49 -0.57 20.67
N LYS A 75 2.40 -1.78 20.09
CA LYS A 75 2.84 -2.02 18.71
C LYS A 75 1.90 -1.34 17.70
N GLU A 76 0.58 -1.46 17.90
CA GLU A 76 -0.43 -0.78 17.08
C GLU A 76 -0.26 0.74 17.15
N TYR A 77 -0.08 1.28 18.35
CA TYR A 77 0.16 2.69 18.57
C TYR A 77 1.37 3.22 17.81
N ARG A 78 2.47 2.45 17.75
CA ARG A 78 3.66 2.84 16.97
C ARG A 78 3.35 2.94 15.47
N VAL A 79 2.56 2.03 14.93
CA VAL A 79 2.12 2.07 13.52
C VAL A 79 1.23 3.29 13.28
N MET A 80 0.25 3.53 14.15
CA MET A 80 -0.64 4.70 14.07
C MET A 80 0.13 6.03 14.16
N THR A 81 1.10 6.10 15.06
CA THR A 81 1.95 7.29 15.21
C THR A 81 2.75 7.57 13.94
N GLU A 82 3.22 6.53 13.25
CA GLU A 82 3.90 6.70 11.97
C GLU A 82 2.97 7.23 10.89
N ILE A 83 1.74 6.72 10.79
CA ILE A 83 0.72 7.25 9.88
C ILE A 83 0.43 8.72 10.16
N MET A 84 0.26 9.10 11.43
CA MET A 84 0.01 10.50 11.82
C MET A 84 1.16 11.42 11.41
N LEU A 85 2.41 10.99 11.61
CA LEU A 85 3.59 11.77 11.18
C LEU A 85 3.63 11.94 9.65
N LEU A 86 3.14 10.97 8.89
CA LEU A 86 3.07 11.04 7.43
C LEU A 86 1.95 11.97 6.95
N GLN A 87 0.83 12.04 7.67
CA GLN A 87 -0.22 13.03 7.42
C GLN A 87 0.32 14.45 7.62
N VAL A 88 1.02 14.70 8.73
CA VAL A 88 1.69 16.00 8.95
C VAL A 88 2.71 16.30 7.85
N ALA A 89 3.47 15.30 7.40
CA ALA A 89 4.39 15.49 6.29
C ALA A 89 3.66 15.83 4.98
N ALA A 90 2.51 15.20 4.70
CA ALA A 90 1.70 15.47 3.51
C ALA A 90 1.22 16.93 3.43
N ASP A 91 1.01 17.59 4.57
CA ASP A 91 0.66 19.03 4.60
C ASP A 91 1.76 19.94 4.04
N HIS A 92 3.00 19.45 3.93
CA HIS A 92 4.09 20.20 3.30
C HIS A 92 4.02 20.22 1.76
N TYR A 93 3.05 19.54 1.12
CA TYR A 93 2.83 19.69 -0.31
C TYR A 93 2.20 21.05 -0.63
N ASN A 94 2.90 21.86 -1.42
CA ASN A 94 2.36 23.09 -1.99
C ASN A 94 1.98 22.87 -3.46
N ILE A 95 0.82 22.23 -3.70
CA ILE A 95 0.33 21.89 -5.04
C ILE A 95 -0.95 22.70 -5.32
N GLU A 96 -0.88 23.59 -6.30
CA GLU A 96 -2.03 24.36 -6.74
C GLU A 96 -3.04 23.49 -7.52
N PRO A 97 -4.34 23.52 -7.15
CA PRO A 97 -5.36 22.74 -7.83
C PRO A 97 -5.61 23.27 -9.25
N LYS A 98 -5.48 22.41 -10.26
CA LYS A 98 -5.80 22.74 -11.64
C LYS A 98 -7.19 22.22 -12.00
N HIS A 99 -8.17 23.12 -12.10
CA HIS A 99 -9.56 22.77 -12.42
C HIS A 99 -9.72 21.93 -13.70
N PRO A 100 -9.04 22.24 -14.84
CA PRO A 100 -9.15 21.41 -16.05
C PRO A 100 -8.66 19.98 -15.84
N PHE A 101 -7.56 19.81 -15.10
CA PHE A 101 -7.01 18.49 -14.77
C PHE A 101 -7.99 17.70 -13.90
N LYS A 102 -8.57 18.34 -12.88
CA LYS A 102 -9.55 17.69 -11.99
C LYS A 102 -10.78 17.22 -12.78
N ALA A 103 -11.31 18.06 -13.66
CA ALA A 103 -12.44 17.72 -14.51
C ALA A 103 -12.13 16.54 -15.44
N TRP A 104 -10.97 16.57 -16.11
CA TRP A 104 -10.51 15.46 -16.96
C TRP A 104 -10.36 14.16 -16.16
N PHE A 105 -9.69 14.21 -15.00
CA PHE A 105 -9.46 13.05 -14.15
C PHE A 105 -10.78 12.41 -13.67
N GLN A 106 -11.76 13.24 -13.29
CA GLN A 106 -13.10 12.79 -12.88
C GLN A 106 -13.95 12.26 -14.04
N SER A 107 -13.70 12.73 -15.27
CA SER A 107 -14.43 12.28 -16.46
C SER A 107 -13.93 10.93 -17.03
N GLY A 108 -12.81 10.42 -16.53
CA GLY A 108 -12.22 9.17 -17.01
C GLY A 108 -13.17 7.98 -16.85
N LYS A 109 -13.37 7.20 -17.93
CA LYS A 109 -14.04 5.90 -17.84
C LYS A 109 -13.07 4.91 -17.18
N TRP A 110 -13.46 4.38 -16.03
CA TRP A 110 -12.76 3.27 -15.40
C TRP A 110 -13.21 1.98 -16.06
N LEU A 111 -12.25 1.22 -16.58
CA LEU A 111 -12.51 -0.13 -17.09
C LEU A 111 -12.45 -1.11 -15.92
N SER A 112 -13.37 -2.08 -15.91
CA SER A 112 -13.23 -3.27 -15.09
C SER A 112 -12.00 -4.09 -15.51
N GLU A 113 -11.55 -4.99 -14.64
CA GLU A 113 -10.44 -5.90 -14.97
C GLU A 113 -10.74 -6.73 -16.23
N GLU A 114 -11.99 -7.17 -16.40
CA GLU A 114 -12.44 -7.94 -17.58
C GLU A 114 -12.43 -7.08 -18.85
N GLU A 115 -13.00 -5.86 -18.81
CA GLU A 115 -12.97 -4.96 -19.97
C GLU A 115 -11.53 -4.63 -20.37
N SER A 116 -10.66 -4.36 -19.39
CA SER A 116 -9.25 -4.08 -19.65
C SER A 116 -8.54 -5.28 -20.26
N TYR A 117 -8.86 -6.50 -19.82
CA TYR A 117 -8.28 -7.73 -20.36
C TYR A 117 -8.70 -8.00 -21.81
N ILE A 118 -10.00 -7.90 -22.08
CA ILE A 118 -10.56 -8.08 -23.43
C ILE A 118 -9.93 -7.06 -24.38
N LEU A 119 -9.90 -5.78 -23.99
CA LEU A 119 -9.32 -4.71 -24.80
C LEU A 119 -7.83 -4.97 -25.07
N SER A 120 -7.07 -5.40 -24.06
CA SER A 120 -5.66 -5.78 -24.22
C SER A 120 -5.49 -6.90 -25.26
N CYS A 121 -6.33 -7.94 -25.23
CA CYS A 121 -6.25 -9.05 -26.18
C CYS A 121 -6.64 -8.64 -27.61
N GLN A 122 -7.52 -7.65 -27.77
CA GLN A 122 -7.89 -7.10 -29.07
C GLN A 122 -6.78 -6.26 -29.69
N LEU A 123 -6.10 -5.46 -28.87
CA LEU A 123 -4.99 -4.61 -29.31
C LEU A 123 -3.74 -5.43 -29.63
N GLU A 124 -3.46 -6.47 -28.83
CA GLU A 124 -2.32 -7.37 -29.00
C GLU A 124 -2.81 -8.82 -29.05
N PRO A 125 -3.25 -9.31 -30.23
CA PRO A 125 -3.68 -10.69 -30.40
C PRO A 125 -2.52 -11.65 -30.15
N ARG A 126 -2.78 -12.73 -29.44
CA ARG A 126 -1.79 -13.80 -29.26
C ARG A 126 -1.52 -14.46 -30.63
N SER A 127 -0.25 -14.56 -31.01
CA SER A 127 0.20 -15.28 -32.22
C SER A 127 -0.06 -16.79 -32.12
#